data_AF-A0A1E1MLV0-F1
#
_entry.id   AF-A0A1E1MLV0-F1
#
_cell.length_a   1.000
_cell.length_b   1.000
_cell.length_c   1.000
_cell.angle_alpha   90.00
_cell.angle_beta   90.00
_cell.angle_gamma   90.00
#
_symmetry.space_group_name_H-M   'P 1'
#
loop_
_entity.id
_entity.type
_entity.pdbx_description
1 polymer ?
#
loop_
_entity_poly.entity_id
_entity_poly.type
_entity_poly.pdbx_seq_one_letter_code
_entity_poly.pdbx_strand_id
1 'polypeptide(L)'
;MRSICGVLSDGNEKTKICVSTKLRKTSQKFRHEKTLYTRSWLLCPPQKILELEEPGLRDLIKKYPKQPKKNAAVFRDNTTKNWKINVTLISLKWLDDGENEIDLNHDPFILIDQITTAPIPDGDDEDFELRAAEYPPIVENATRLFDQISPFLVSVAKAIIKLEGRFQVETIVENFVDSVERMRYGLSRSDIHQAAEGDSIWTQPESFPRSLDSIHLSNVPDYIGGHLSTFLYAMPILKKQDGSFITSNFLRNSTLWTSIDEFMTCYQSIPNDDILLKLTQTRILTRGESPMPLAPYATYQLSDQLIESSKQNFGSLFPRKEFSK
;
A
#
# COMPACT_ATOMS: atom_id res chain seq x y z
N MET A 1 -3.88 -12.17 30.23
CA MET A 1 -4.97 -12.84 29.51
C MET A 1 -6.11 -11.85 29.44
N ARG A 2 -6.27 -11.17 28.29
CA ARG A 2 -7.41 -10.29 28.01
C ARG A 2 -7.77 -10.59 26.55
N SER A 3 -8.92 -11.20 26.31
CA SER A 3 -9.51 -11.30 24.98
C SER A 3 -9.93 -9.92 24.53
N ILE A 4 -9.73 -9.62 23.24
CA ILE A 4 -10.44 -8.54 22.57
C ILE A 4 -11.77 -9.16 22.13
N CYS A 5 -12.86 -8.79 22.80
CA CYS A 5 -14.20 -9.16 22.38
C CYS A 5 -14.77 -7.96 21.60
N GLY A 6 -14.83 -8.07 20.28
CA GLY A 6 -15.73 -7.24 19.48
C GLY A 6 -17.13 -7.85 19.52
N VAL A 7 -18.16 -7.02 19.71
CA VAL A 7 -19.56 -7.41 19.56
C VAL A 7 -20.05 -6.75 18.27
N LEU A 8 -20.25 -7.53 17.22
CA LEU A 8 -21.07 -7.11 16.09
C LEU A 8 -22.52 -7.43 16.43
N SER A 9 -23.36 -6.41 16.48
CA SER A 9 -24.80 -6.58 16.63
C SER A 9 -25.45 -6.47 15.25
N ASP A 10 -25.70 -7.60 14.61
CA ASP A 10 -26.75 -7.67 13.61
C ASP A 10 -28.01 -8.24 14.27
N GLY A 11 -29.13 -7.59 13.99
CA GLY A 11 -30.35 -7.58 14.79
C GLY A 11 -31.14 -8.88 14.88
N ASN A 12 -30.54 -10.01 15.28
CA ASN A 12 -31.18 -11.02 16.13
C ASN A 12 -30.27 -12.19 16.60
N GLU A 13 -28.97 -12.21 16.31
CA GLU A 13 -28.06 -13.23 16.88
C GLU A 13 -26.71 -12.64 17.31
N LYS A 14 -26.40 -12.74 18.62
CA LYS A 14 -25.11 -12.34 19.19
C LYS A 14 -24.08 -13.43 18.99
N THR A 15 -23.45 -13.50 17.82
CA THR A 15 -22.32 -14.40 17.59
C THR A 15 -21.04 -13.78 18.17
N LYS A 16 -20.59 -14.30 19.31
CA LYS A 16 -19.27 -13.97 19.88
C LYS A 16 -18.18 -14.63 19.05
N ILE A 17 -17.54 -13.89 18.15
CA ILE A 17 -16.30 -14.34 17.51
C ILE A 17 -15.17 -14.16 18.52
N CYS A 18 -14.79 -15.25 19.19
CA CYS A 18 -13.69 -15.28 20.13
C CYS A 18 -12.43 -15.71 19.37
N VAL A 19 -11.66 -14.75 18.83
CA VAL A 19 -10.34 -15.06 18.25
C VAL A 19 -9.37 -15.35 19.40
N SER A 20 -9.14 -16.64 19.66
CA SER A 20 -8.10 -17.13 20.55
C SER A 20 -6.72 -16.78 19.97
N THR A 21 -6.18 -15.63 20.36
CA THR A 21 -4.79 -15.29 20.09
C THR A 21 -3.89 -16.04 21.06
N LYS A 22 -3.58 -17.31 20.74
CA LYS A 22 -2.29 -17.86 21.18
C LYS A 22 -1.24 -16.87 20.69
N LEU A 23 -0.59 -16.13 21.61
CA LEU A 23 0.51 -15.24 21.26
C LEU A 23 1.53 -16.04 20.44
N ARG A 24 1.75 -15.65 19.18
CA ARG A 24 2.73 -16.27 18.29
C ARG A 24 4.12 -16.15 18.95
N LYS A 25 4.99 -17.15 18.75
CA LYS A 25 6.28 -17.31 19.47
C LYS A 25 7.16 -16.04 19.45
N THR A 26 7.13 -15.28 18.35
CA THR A 26 7.90 -14.05 18.15
C THR A 26 7.39 -12.87 18.98
N SER A 27 6.07 -12.72 19.13
CA SER A 27 5.45 -11.76 20.05
C SER A 27 5.85 -11.96 21.52
N GLN A 28 6.24 -13.17 21.91
CA GLN A 28 6.74 -13.47 23.26
C GLN A 28 8.19 -13.03 23.48
N LYS A 29 9.03 -13.06 22.42
CA LYS A 29 10.44 -12.65 22.45
C LYS A 29 10.60 -11.17 22.81
N PHE A 30 9.77 -10.30 22.22
CA PHE A 30 9.83 -8.85 22.42
C PHE A 30 8.83 -8.30 23.45
N ARG A 31 8.39 -9.13 24.41
CA ARG A 31 7.30 -8.80 25.34
C ARG A 31 7.50 -7.49 26.11
N HIS A 32 8.73 -7.18 26.52
CA HIS A 32 9.02 -5.94 27.27
C HIS A 32 8.84 -4.70 26.40
N GLU A 33 9.37 -4.73 25.17
CA GLU A 33 9.22 -3.65 24.20
C GLU A 33 7.77 -3.49 23.76
N LYS A 34 7.07 -4.59 23.46
CA LYS A 34 5.63 -4.57 23.16
C LYS A 34 4.82 -3.92 24.30
N THR A 35 5.16 -4.25 25.54
CA THR A 35 4.50 -3.65 26.71
C THR A 35 4.78 -2.15 26.84
N LEU A 36 5.99 -1.70 26.49
CA LEU A 36 6.33 -0.28 26.45
C LEU A 36 5.55 0.41 25.34
N TYR A 37 5.61 -0.11 24.11
CA TYR A 37 4.90 0.38 22.94
C TYR A 37 3.40 0.57 23.20
N THR A 38 2.70 -0.45 23.69
CA THR A 38 1.24 -0.35 23.97
C THR A 38 0.90 0.71 25.02
N ARG A 39 1.85 1.14 25.86
CA ARG A 39 1.60 2.08 26.96
C ARG A 39 2.10 3.49 26.70
N SER A 40 3.13 3.66 25.88
CA SER A 40 3.73 4.95 25.57
C SER A 40 3.68 5.32 24.10
N TRP A 41 3.17 4.45 23.23
CA TRP A 41 3.15 4.59 21.77
C TRP A 41 4.54 4.81 21.16
N LEU A 42 5.57 4.33 21.88
CA LEU A 42 6.97 4.44 21.50
C LEU A 42 7.45 3.07 21.05
N LEU A 43 7.94 3.02 19.82
CA LEU A 43 8.80 1.93 19.37
C LEU A 43 10.25 2.36 19.53
N CYS A 44 11.08 1.53 20.17
CA CYS A 44 12.45 1.91 20.51
C CYS A 44 13.32 1.96 19.24
N PRO A 45 13.90 3.12 18.87
CA PRO A 45 14.74 3.19 17.67
C PRO A 45 15.98 2.28 17.75
N PRO A 46 16.58 1.95 16.59
CA PRO A 46 17.89 1.31 16.51
C PRO A 46 18.95 2.05 17.33
N GLN A 47 19.92 1.30 17.88
CA GLN A 47 20.97 1.85 18.75
C GLN A 47 21.73 3.02 18.12
N LYS A 48 22.01 2.96 16.82
CA LYS A 48 22.68 4.03 16.09
C LYS A 48 21.89 5.35 16.08
N ILE A 49 20.57 5.27 15.92
CA ILE A 49 19.68 6.45 15.96
C ILE A 49 19.60 7.00 17.39
N LEU A 50 19.51 6.11 18.39
CA LEU A 50 19.55 6.50 19.80
C LEU A 50 20.83 7.24 20.18
N GLU A 51 21.96 6.90 19.58
CA GLU A 51 23.24 7.53 19.87
C GLU A 51 23.43 8.88 19.17
N LEU A 52 22.95 8.99 17.93
CA LEU A 52 23.12 10.19 17.10
C LEU A 52 22.06 11.26 17.38
N GLU A 53 20.79 10.86 17.43
CA GLU A 53 19.65 11.78 17.38
C GLU A 53 18.87 11.85 18.70
N GLU A 54 18.91 10.78 19.50
CA GLU A 54 18.02 10.60 20.65
C GLU A 54 18.75 10.25 21.96
N PRO A 55 19.78 11.02 22.39
CA PRO A 55 20.61 10.69 23.55
C PRO A 55 19.82 10.64 24.86
N GLY A 56 18.80 11.50 25.03
CA GLY A 56 17.91 11.47 26.20
C GLY A 56 17.09 10.19 26.27
N LEU A 57 16.56 9.74 25.13
CA LEU A 57 15.82 8.48 25.06
C LEU A 57 16.73 7.27 25.29
N ARG A 58 17.95 7.30 24.76
CA ARG A 58 18.97 6.26 24.99
C ARG A 58 19.20 6.04 26.49
N ASP A 59 19.34 7.12 27.24
CA ASP A 59 19.61 7.05 28.67
C ASP A 59 18.40 6.52 29.45
N LEU A 60 17.17 6.88 29.04
CA LEU A 60 15.94 6.31 29.58
C LEU A 60 15.82 4.80 29.31
N ILE A 61 16.14 4.34 28.09
CA ILE A 61 16.13 2.92 27.73
C ILE A 61 17.13 2.14 28.60
N LYS A 62 18.34 2.68 28.79
CA LYS A 62 19.36 2.07 29.66
C LYS A 62 18.93 2.02 31.13
N LYS A 63 18.25 3.06 31.61
CA LYS A 63 17.82 3.20 33.00
C LYS A 63 16.62 2.32 33.36
N TYR A 64 15.73 2.06 32.40
CA TYR A 64 14.45 1.40 32.64
C TYR A 64 14.19 0.10 31.85
N PRO A 65 15.15 -0.84 31.72
CA PRO A 65 15.03 -1.98 30.82
C PRO A 65 14.00 -3.04 31.29
N LYS A 66 13.71 -3.11 32.59
CA LYS A 66 12.98 -4.24 33.20
C LYS A 66 11.56 -3.91 33.67
N GLN A 67 11.15 -2.65 33.67
CA GLN A 67 9.83 -2.22 34.20
C GLN A 67 9.05 -1.31 33.24
N PRO A 68 8.77 -1.76 32.00
CA PRO A 68 8.13 -0.93 30.98
C PRO A 68 6.76 -0.39 31.44
N LYS A 69 6.02 -1.15 32.25
CA LYS A 69 4.70 -0.74 32.77
C LYS A 69 4.73 0.47 33.68
N LYS A 70 5.74 0.55 34.56
CA LYS A 70 5.87 1.63 35.56
C LYS A 70 6.50 2.88 34.95
N ASN A 71 7.38 2.69 33.97
CA ASN A 71 8.17 3.78 33.41
C ASN A 71 7.59 4.37 32.13
N ALA A 72 6.54 3.78 31.54
CA ALA A 72 5.91 4.25 30.30
C ALA A 72 5.57 5.75 30.32
N ALA A 73 5.13 6.30 31.45
CA ALA A 73 4.87 7.73 31.60
C ALA A 73 6.11 8.58 31.31
N VAL A 74 7.28 8.18 31.84
CA VAL A 74 8.55 8.88 31.62
C VAL A 74 8.94 8.89 30.14
N PHE A 75 8.73 7.77 29.45
CA PHE A 75 8.98 7.69 28.00
C PHE A 75 8.05 8.60 27.21
N ARG A 76 6.75 8.60 27.54
CA ARG A 76 5.76 9.47 26.89
C ARG A 76 6.06 10.95 27.12
N ASP A 77 6.46 11.32 28.35
CA ASP A 77 6.81 12.71 28.66
C ASP A 77 8.04 13.15 27.87
N ASN A 78 9.02 12.26 27.69
CA ASN A 78 10.19 12.54 26.87
C ASN A 78 9.83 12.70 25.39
N THR A 79 9.04 11.78 24.81
CA THR A 79 8.65 11.89 23.39
C THR A 79 7.78 13.11 23.14
N THR A 80 6.81 13.40 24.01
CA THR A 80 5.94 14.59 23.87
C THR A 80 6.72 15.91 23.86
N LYS A 81 7.81 15.99 24.65
CA LYS A 81 8.63 17.21 24.72
C LYS A 81 9.61 17.37 23.57
N ASN A 82 10.13 16.26 23.04
CA ASN A 82 11.27 16.29 22.14
C ASN A 82 10.91 15.89 20.70
N TRP A 83 9.82 15.16 20.48
CA TRP A 83 9.45 14.67 19.16
C TRP A 83 8.43 15.59 18.49
N LYS A 84 8.61 15.78 17.19
CA LYS A 84 7.63 16.48 16.36
C LYS A 84 6.66 15.45 15.79
N ILE A 85 5.37 15.81 15.79
CA ILE A 85 4.35 15.00 15.12
C ILE A 85 4.62 15.05 13.62
N ASN A 86 4.63 13.89 12.98
CA ASN A 86 4.61 13.83 11.52
C ASN A 86 3.20 14.17 11.03
N VAL A 87 3.01 15.42 10.62
CA VAL A 87 1.72 15.94 10.11
C VAL A 87 1.26 15.27 8.82
N THR A 88 2.11 14.49 8.14
CA THR A 88 1.68 13.69 6.98
C THR A 88 1.03 12.36 7.36
N LEU A 89 1.25 11.88 8.60
CA LEU A 89 0.63 10.66 9.13
C LEU A 89 -0.60 10.94 9.97
N ILE A 90 -0.71 12.16 10.52
CA ILE A 90 -1.75 12.54 11.46
C ILE A 90 -2.24 13.95 11.12
N SER A 91 -3.53 14.07 10.78
CA SER A 91 -4.18 15.36 10.62
C SER A 91 -4.52 15.95 11.98
N LEU A 92 -3.90 17.08 12.33
CA LEU A 92 -4.17 17.79 13.59
C LEU A 92 -5.64 18.23 13.68
N LYS A 93 -6.22 18.66 12.56
CA LYS A 93 -7.64 19.03 12.48
C LYS A 93 -8.55 17.84 12.79
N TRP A 94 -8.21 16.65 12.29
CA TRP A 94 -8.97 15.42 12.57
C TRP A 94 -8.86 14.97 14.04
N LEU A 95 -7.73 15.27 14.70
CA LEU A 95 -7.56 15.05 16.14
C LEU A 95 -8.34 16.05 16.99
N ASP A 96 -8.38 17.31 16.59
CA ASP A 96 -9.09 18.38 17.31
C ASP A 96 -10.61 18.16 17.33
N ASP A 97 -11.16 17.40 16.37
CA ASP A 97 -12.57 17.03 16.32
C ASP A 97 -13.00 16.05 17.44
N GLY A 98 -12.07 15.60 18.30
CA GLY A 98 -12.34 15.13 19.67
C GLY A 98 -13.07 13.79 19.87
N GLU A 99 -13.68 13.23 18.84
CA GLU A 99 -14.47 11.99 18.92
C GLU A 99 -13.81 10.76 18.28
N ASN A 100 -12.62 10.92 17.70
CA ASN A 100 -12.01 9.87 16.88
C ASN A 100 -11.06 8.98 17.70
N GLU A 101 -11.31 7.67 17.72
CA GLU A 101 -10.32 6.70 18.15
C GLU A 101 -9.13 6.74 17.18
N ILE A 102 -7.93 7.08 17.68
CA ILE A 102 -6.68 6.95 16.91
C ILE A 102 -6.40 5.45 16.77
N ASP A 103 -7.02 4.83 15.77
CA ASP A 103 -6.73 3.46 15.40
C ASP A 103 -5.69 3.44 14.28
N LEU A 104 -4.42 3.30 14.66
CA LEU A 104 -3.35 3.06 13.70
C LEU A 104 -3.47 1.69 13.00
N ASN A 105 -4.45 0.84 13.40
CA ASN A 105 -4.83 -0.46 12.84
C ASN A 105 -3.72 -1.51 12.66
N HIS A 106 -2.46 -1.15 12.92
CA HIS A 106 -1.30 -1.96 12.63
C HIS A 106 -0.42 -2.09 13.89
N ASP A 107 -0.43 -3.28 14.50
CA ASP A 107 0.52 -3.64 15.54
C ASP A 107 1.85 -4.04 14.87
N PRO A 108 2.94 -3.26 15.02
CA PRO A 108 4.21 -3.56 14.37
C PRO A 108 4.82 -4.89 14.82
N PHE A 109 4.36 -5.47 15.95
CA PHE A 109 4.77 -6.81 16.37
C PHE A 109 4.04 -7.93 15.62
N ILE A 110 2.87 -7.65 15.02
CA ILE A 110 2.19 -8.57 14.09
C ILE A 110 2.95 -8.64 12.76
N LEU A 111 3.51 -7.52 12.29
CA LEU A 111 4.31 -7.49 11.07
C LEU A 111 5.48 -8.48 11.13
N ILE A 112 6.19 -8.56 12.26
CA ILE A 112 7.25 -9.58 12.44
C ILE A 112 6.68 -10.98 12.22
N ASP A 113 5.56 -11.29 12.87
CA ASP A 113 4.94 -12.60 12.72
C ASP A 113 4.54 -12.88 11.27
N GLN A 114 4.18 -11.86 10.47
CA GLN A 114 3.85 -12.01 9.05
C GLN A 114 5.08 -12.20 8.17
N ILE A 115 6.20 -11.52 8.46
CA ILE A 115 7.41 -11.59 7.63
C ILE A 115 8.37 -12.70 8.05
N THR A 116 8.31 -13.23 9.29
CA THR A 116 9.24 -14.27 9.75
C THR A 116 8.61 -15.64 9.89
N THR A 117 7.29 -15.75 9.76
CA THR A 117 6.58 -17.02 9.90
C THR A 117 5.97 -17.37 8.56
N ALA A 118 6.52 -18.37 7.89
CA ALA A 118 5.80 -19.05 6.82
C ALA A 118 4.43 -19.51 7.39
N PRO A 119 3.32 -19.41 6.65
CA PRO A 119 2.06 -20.02 7.06
C PRO A 119 2.35 -21.48 7.42
N ILE A 120 2.04 -21.89 8.65
CA ILE A 120 2.15 -23.30 9.03
C ILE A 120 1.11 -24.02 8.19
N PRO A 121 1.49 -24.93 7.28
CA PRO A 121 0.54 -25.70 6.51
C PRO A 121 -0.28 -26.55 7.49
N ASP A 122 -1.59 -26.63 7.27
CA ASP A 122 -2.39 -27.70 7.87
C ASP A 122 -2.06 -29.00 7.13
N GLY A 123 -1.01 -29.72 7.57
CA GLY A 123 -0.62 -31.02 7.03
C GLY A 123 0.88 -31.19 6.74
N ASP A 124 1.23 -32.38 6.22
CA ASP A 124 2.58 -32.75 5.78
C ASP A 124 2.88 -32.13 4.41
N ASP A 125 3.20 -30.83 4.39
CA ASP A 125 3.59 -30.12 3.16
C ASP A 125 5.12 -30.23 2.99
N GLU A 126 5.56 -31.13 2.10
CA GLU A 126 6.98 -31.37 1.79
C GLU A 126 7.71 -30.13 1.25
N ASP A 127 6.97 -29.12 0.78
CA ASP A 127 7.52 -27.85 0.28
C ASP A 127 7.76 -26.80 1.38
N PHE A 128 7.47 -27.12 2.66
CA PHE A 128 7.62 -26.15 3.75
C PHE A 128 9.05 -25.62 3.89
N GLU A 129 10.07 -26.47 3.73
CA GLU A 129 11.48 -26.05 3.83
C GLU A 129 11.89 -25.11 2.68
N LEU A 130 11.39 -25.35 1.47
CA LEU A 130 11.61 -24.48 0.31
C LEU A 130 10.95 -23.11 0.52
N ARG A 131 9.69 -23.08 0.99
CA ARG A 131 8.99 -21.82 1.28
C ARG A 131 9.62 -21.09 2.47
N ALA A 132 10.08 -21.79 3.51
CA ALA A 132 10.74 -21.20 4.66
C ALA A 132 12.05 -20.48 4.29
N ALA A 133 12.76 -20.94 3.25
CA ALA A 133 13.94 -20.27 2.72
C ALA A 133 13.65 -18.93 2.01
N GLU A 134 12.39 -18.68 1.62
CA GLU A 134 11.95 -17.42 1.03
C GLU A 134 11.69 -16.33 2.08
N TYR A 135 11.54 -16.71 3.36
CA TYR A 135 11.29 -15.76 4.44
C TYR A 135 12.59 -15.28 5.11
N PRO A 136 12.65 -14.01 5.53
CA PRO A 136 13.74 -13.49 6.35
C PRO A 136 14.01 -14.37 7.58
N PRO A 137 15.28 -14.74 7.86
CA PRO A 137 15.60 -15.57 9.00
C PRO A 137 15.29 -14.87 10.32
N ILE A 138 14.85 -15.66 11.32
CA ILE A 138 14.73 -15.19 12.69
C ILE A 138 16.13 -14.88 13.21
N VAL A 139 16.34 -13.66 13.70
CA VAL A 139 17.64 -13.22 14.23
C VAL A 139 17.72 -13.69 15.68
N GLU A 140 18.51 -14.73 15.96
CA GLU A 140 18.58 -15.35 17.29
C GLU A 140 18.86 -14.35 18.41
N ASN A 141 19.83 -13.46 18.21
CA ASN A 141 20.26 -12.46 19.20
C ASN A 141 19.48 -11.13 19.14
N ALA A 142 18.36 -11.06 18.41
CA ALA A 142 17.54 -9.85 18.40
C ALA A 142 16.98 -9.53 19.79
N THR A 143 17.25 -8.32 20.27
CA THR A 143 16.77 -7.84 21.59
C THR A 143 15.52 -6.99 21.46
N ARG A 144 15.33 -6.35 20.31
CA ARG A 144 14.24 -5.42 19.98
C ARG A 144 13.67 -5.68 18.58
N LEU A 145 12.50 -5.09 18.31
CA LEU A 145 11.77 -5.20 17.04
C LEU A 145 12.67 -4.87 15.83
N PHE A 146 13.40 -3.75 15.90
CA PHE A 146 14.27 -3.34 14.80
C PHE A 146 15.46 -4.26 14.60
N ASP A 147 15.96 -4.96 15.64
CA ASP A 147 17.04 -5.92 15.46
C ASP A 147 16.59 -7.10 14.57
N GLN A 148 15.30 -7.43 14.60
CA GLN A 148 14.69 -8.46 13.76
C GLN A 148 14.38 -7.96 12.33
N ILE A 149 13.89 -6.73 12.17
CA ILE A 149 13.46 -6.18 10.87
C ILE A 149 14.63 -5.59 10.07
N SER A 150 15.65 -5.02 10.72
CA SER A 150 16.74 -4.32 10.04
C SER A 150 17.47 -5.19 9.01
N PRO A 151 17.79 -6.48 9.27
CA PRO A 151 18.44 -7.32 8.27
C PRO A 151 17.63 -7.52 7.00
N PHE A 152 16.30 -7.59 7.12
CA PHE A 152 15.40 -7.63 5.96
C PHE A 152 15.51 -6.34 5.14
N LEU A 153 15.35 -5.18 5.77
CA LEU A 153 15.44 -3.89 5.08
C LEU A 153 16.82 -3.65 4.45
N VAL A 154 17.90 -4.06 5.13
CA VAL A 154 19.26 -4.01 4.59
C VAL A 154 19.40 -4.94 3.38
N SER A 155 18.78 -6.13 3.40
CA SER A 155 18.78 -7.06 2.28
C SER A 155 18.02 -6.48 1.08
N VAL A 156 16.87 -5.85 1.31
CA VAL A 156 16.11 -5.12 0.28
C VAL A 156 16.96 -3.99 -0.31
N ALA A 157 17.58 -3.16 0.53
CA ALA A 157 18.46 -2.08 0.06
C ALA A 157 19.64 -2.61 -0.77
N LYS A 158 20.29 -3.69 -0.32
CA LYS A 158 21.36 -4.36 -1.09
C LYS A 158 20.86 -4.92 -2.41
N ALA A 159 19.65 -5.47 -2.46
CA ALA A 159 19.05 -5.97 -3.68
C ALA A 159 18.78 -4.82 -4.67
N ILE A 160 18.23 -3.69 -4.19
CA ILE A 160 18.02 -2.49 -5.01
C ILE A 160 19.36 -1.96 -5.57
N ILE A 161 20.43 -1.95 -4.76
CA ILE A 161 21.78 -1.57 -5.25
C ILE A 161 22.25 -2.49 -6.38
N LYS A 162 21.96 -3.80 -6.33
CA LYS A 162 22.27 -4.74 -7.43
C LYS A 162 21.44 -4.51 -8.70
N LEU A 163 20.42 -3.66 -8.65
CA LEU A 163 19.65 -3.20 -9.80
C LEU A 163 20.21 -1.90 -10.39
N GLU A 164 21.38 -1.43 -9.94
CA GLU A 164 22.06 -0.27 -10.51
C GLU A 164 22.16 -0.35 -12.04
N GLY A 165 21.87 0.77 -12.70
CA GLY A 165 21.79 0.87 -14.16
C GLY A 165 20.56 0.23 -14.81
N ARG A 166 19.72 -0.50 -14.05
CA ARG A 166 18.46 -1.12 -14.51
C ARG A 166 17.23 -0.56 -13.83
N PHE A 167 17.39 0.08 -12.68
CA PHE A 167 16.32 0.68 -11.88
C PHE A 167 16.43 2.19 -11.91
N GLN A 168 15.37 2.85 -12.35
CA GLN A 168 15.24 4.31 -12.39
C GLN A 168 13.97 4.70 -11.65
N VAL A 169 14.09 5.72 -10.78
CA VAL A 169 12.96 6.28 -10.04
C VAL A 169 12.81 7.73 -10.48
N GLU A 170 11.60 8.09 -10.91
CA GLU A 170 11.24 9.45 -11.23
C GLU A 170 10.13 9.92 -10.30
N THR A 171 10.31 11.11 -9.75
CA THR A 171 9.31 11.74 -8.85
C THR A 171 8.69 12.92 -9.55
N ILE A 172 7.36 12.93 -9.61
CA ILE A 172 6.53 13.93 -10.28
C ILE A 172 5.55 14.49 -9.26
N VAL A 173 5.63 15.79 -9.00
CA VAL A 173 4.74 16.49 -8.07
C VAL A 173 3.75 17.33 -8.87
N GLU A 174 2.63 16.74 -9.27
CA GLU A 174 1.59 17.39 -10.08
C GLU A 174 0.20 16.79 -9.80
N ASN A 175 -0.85 17.36 -10.40
CA ASN A 175 -2.16 16.72 -10.45
C ASN A 175 -2.08 15.43 -11.28
N PHE A 176 -2.68 14.35 -10.76
CA PHE A 176 -2.70 13.04 -11.42
C PHE A 176 -3.28 13.11 -12.84
N VAL A 177 -4.46 13.71 -13.01
CA VAL A 177 -5.17 13.77 -14.31
C VAL A 177 -4.33 14.52 -15.34
N ASP A 178 -3.78 15.67 -14.97
CA ASP A 178 -2.91 16.45 -15.85
C ASP A 178 -1.66 15.66 -16.24
N SER A 179 -1.06 14.94 -15.28
CA SER A 179 0.16 14.16 -15.50
C SER A 179 -0.07 13.01 -16.50
N VAL A 180 -1.15 12.25 -16.33
CA VAL A 180 -1.43 11.09 -17.19
C VAL A 180 -1.93 11.50 -18.57
N GLU A 181 -2.71 12.59 -18.69
CA GLU A 181 -3.14 13.09 -19.99
C GLU A 181 -1.97 13.69 -20.77
N ARG A 182 -1.05 14.42 -20.11
CA ARG A 182 0.20 14.86 -20.75
C ARG A 182 1.03 13.68 -21.24
N MET A 183 1.18 12.64 -20.41
CA MET A 183 1.87 11.40 -20.79
C MET A 183 1.20 10.74 -22.00
N ARG A 184 -0.13 10.65 -22.00
CA ARG A 184 -0.94 10.08 -23.08
C ARG A 184 -0.75 10.80 -24.40
N TYR A 185 -0.74 12.13 -24.39
CA TYR A 185 -0.60 12.96 -25.59
C TYR A 185 0.87 13.30 -25.94
N GLY A 186 1.84 12.87 -25.13
CA GLY A 186 3.25 13.14 -25.35
C GLY A 186 3.61 14.63 -25.24
N LEU A 187 2.92 15.37 -24.38
CA LEU A 187 3.16 16.80 -24.18
C LEU A 187 4.36 16.99 -23.25
N SER A 188 5.39 17.71 -23.72
CA SER A 188 6.60 17.94 -22.94
C SER A 188 6.36 18.97 -21.84
N ARG A 189 6.93 18.72 -20.66
CA ARG A 189 6.91 19.68 -19.53
C ARG A 189 7.60 21.02 -19.84
N SER A 190 8.46 21.04 -20.86
CA SER A 190 9.09 22.26 -21.37
C SER A 190 8.09 23.26 -21.96
N ASP A 191 6.90 22.81 -22.36
CA ASP A 191 6.01 23.62 -23.19
C ASP A 191 5.12 24.57 -22.36
N ILE A 192 5.11 24.41 -21.02
CA ILE A 192 4.15 25.08 -20.13
C ILE A 192 4.84 25.98 -19.10
N HIS A 193 6.10 25.71 -18.74
CA HIS A 193 6.87 26.61 -17.90
C HIS A 193 7.74 27.50 -18.78
N GLN A 194 7.26 28.73 -19.04
CA GLN A 194 8.18 29.86 -19.17
C GLN A 194 8.95 29.90 -17.85
N ALA A 195 10.13 29.27 -17.82
CA ALA A 195 10.97 29.25 -16.65
C ALA A 195 11.18 30.69 -16.19
N ALA A 196 10.82 30.98 -14.95
CA ALA A 196 11.37 32.13 -14.27
C ALA A 196 12.90 32.01 -14.36
N GLU A 197 13.58 33.11 -14.69
CA GLU A 197 15.04 33.13 -14.86
C GLU A 197 15.73 32.43 -13.67
N GLY A 198 16.36 31.29 -13.92
CA GLY A 198 17.15 30.55 -12.93
C GLY A 198 16.72 29.10 -12.67
N ASP A 199 15.51 28.70 -13.04
CA ASP A 199 15.07 27.31 -12.92
C ASP A 199 15.52 26.49 -14.14
N SER A 200 16.20 25.37 -13.89
CA SER A 200 16.53 24.41 -14.96
C SER A 200 15.23 23.86 -15.54
N ILE A 201 14.97 24.15 -16.81
CA ILE A 201 13.86 23.55 -17.54
C ILE A 201 14.14 22.04 -17.61
N TRP A 202 13.43 21.26 -16.80
CA TRP A 202 13.45 19.82 -16.94
C TRP A 202 12.71 19.47 -18.23
N THR A 203 13.46 19.20 -19.29
CA THR A 203 12.94 18.60 -20.52
C THR A 203 12.80 17.11 -20.32
N GLN A 204 11.59 16.60 -20.54
CA GLN A 204 11.31 15.17 -20.44
C GLN A 204 12.17 14.41 -21.46
N PRO A 205 12.96 13.40 -21.03
CA PRO A 205 13.76 12.61 -21.95
C PRO A 205 12.87 11.91 -22.99
N GLU A 206 13.37 11.74 -24.22
CA GLU A 206 12.65 10.96 -25.25
C GLU A 206 12.37 9.51 -24.78
N SER A 207 13.21 8.99 -23.90
CA SER A 207 13.07 7.66 -23.29
C SER A 207 12.00 7.57 -22.20
N PHE A 208 11.34 8.67 -21.83
CA PHE A 208 10.33 8.66 -20.79
C PHE A 208 9.13 7.79 -21.22
N PRO A 209 8.65 6.88 -20.36
CA PRO A 209 7.58 5.97 -20.73
C PRO A 209 6.26 6.72 -20.94
N ARG A 210 5.66 6.54 -22.12
CA ARG A 210 4.32 7.05 -22.45
C ARG A 210 3.21 6.07 -22.09
N SER A 211 3.58 4.82 -21.80
CA SER A 211 2.68 3.79 -21.33
C SER A 211 3.33 2.91 -20.28
N LEU A 212 2.51 2.41 -19.36
CA LEU A 212 2.94 1.72 -18.15
C LEU A 212 2.43 0.27 -18.15
N ASP A 213 3.24 -0.64 -17.61
CA ASP A 213 2.81 -2.03 -17.42
C ASP A 213 1.81 -2.13 -16.27
N SER A 214 2.05 -1.40 -15.18
CA SER A 214 1.20 -1.41 -14.00
C SER A 214 1.04 -0.01 -13.42
N ILE A 215 -0.15 0.31 -12.92
CA ILE A 215 -0.43 1.59 -12.26
C ILE A 215 -1.04 1.31 -10.89
N HIS A 216 -0.42 1.85 -9.85
CA HIS A 216 -0.93 1.78 -8.48
C HIS A 216 -1.40 3.16 -8.04
N LEU A 217 -2.72 3.35 -7.98
CA LEU A 217 -3.33 4.64 -7.67
C LEU A 217 -3.60 4.83 -6.17
N SER A 218 -3.38 3.81 -5.34
CA SER A 218 -3.81 3.85 -3.95
C SER A 218 -5.29 4.29 -3.84
N ASN A 219 -5.59 5.25 -2.96
CA ASN A 219 -6.89 5.88 -2.78
C ASN A 219 -7.08 7.18 -3.58
N VAL A 220 -6.26 7.45 -4.62
CA VAL A 220 -6.44 8.62 -5.50
C VAL A 220 -7.89 8.77 -6.01
N PRO A 221 -8.64 7.71 -6.35
CA PRO A 221 -10.05 7.82 -6.73
C PRO A 221 -10.93 8.59 -5.75
N ASP A 222 -10.62 8.58 -4.43
CA ASP A 222 -11.38 9.32 -3.41
C ASP A 222 -11.46 10.83 -3.71
N TYR A 223 -10.43 11.35 -4.37
CA TYR A 223 -10.22 12.78 -4.59
C TYR A 223 -10.62 13.26 -5.99
N ILE A 224 -10.86 12.33 -6.92
CA ILE A 224 -11.08 12.65 -8.34
C ILE A 224 -12.40 12.10 -8.89
N GLY A 225 -13.38 11.83 -8.03
CA GLY A 225 -14.73 11.39 -8.45
C GLY A 225 -14.92 9.86 -8.53
N GLY A 226 -14.00 9.08 -7.97
CA GLY A 226 -14.06 7.61 -7.92
C GLY A 226 -13.51 6.92 -9.16
N HIS A 227 -13.98 5.71 -9.44
CA HIS A 227 -13.36 4.82 -10.42
C HIS A 227 -13.53 5.25 -11.89
N LEU A 228 -14.54 6.06 -12.23
CA LEU A 228 -14.69 6.56 -13.60
C LEU A 228 -13.45 7.32 -14.08
N SER A 229 -12.86 8.16 -13.22
CA SER A 229 -11.62 8.88 -13.56
C SER A 229 -10.43 7.94 -13.77
N THR A 230 -10.38 6.82 -13.05
CA THR A 230 -9.41 5.74 -13.32
C THR A 230 -9.57 5.21 -14.75
N PHE A 231 -10.81 4.96 -15.18
CA PHE A 231 -11.08 4.43 -16.52
C PHE A 231 -10.82 5.45 -17.63
N LEU A 232 -11.12 6.72 -17.40
CA LEU A 232 -10.98 7.77 -18.41
C LEU A 232 -9.53 8.23 -18.60
N TYR A 233 -8.74 8.28 -17.53
CA TYR A 233 -7.42 8.91 -17.54
C TYR A 233 -6.26 7.92 -17.34
N ALA A 234 -6.43 6.90 -16.48
CA ALA A 234 -5.37 5.96 -16.17
C ALA A 234 -5.31 4.79 -17.16
N MET A 235 -6.46 4.21 -17.50
CA MET A 235 -6.53 3.07 -18.44
C MET A 235 -5.90 3.35 -19.81
N PRO A 236 -6.04 4.55 -20.44
CA PRO A 236 -5.47 4.80 -21.76
C PRO A 236 -3.94 4.79 -21.83
N ILE A 237 -3.24 5.05 -20.71
CA ILE A 237 -1.77 4.98 -20.64
C ILE A 237 -1.27 3.61 -20.22
N LEU A 238 -2.16 2.63 -20.05
CA LEU A 238 -1.76 1.26 -19.78
C LEU A 238 -1.27 0.59 -21.09
N LYS A 239 -0.19 -0.19 -21.02
CA LYS A 239 0.26 -0.98 -22.17
C LYS A 239 -0.82 -1.97 -22.57
N LYS A 240 -1.06 -2.08 -23.88
CA LYS A 240 -2.06 -2.98 -24.48
C LYS A 240 -1.51 -4.40 -24.61
N GLN A 241 -1.20 -5.02 -23.47
CA GLN A 241 -0.64 -6.36 -23.40
C GLN A 241 -1.24 -7.15 -22.24
N ASP A 242 -1.07 -8.46 -22.29
CA ASP A 242 -1.47 -9.35 -21.21
C ASP A 242 -0.62 -9.08 -19.96
N GLY A 243 -1.26 -9.05 -18.79
CA GLY A 243 -0.59 -8.80 -17.51
C GLY A 243 -0.42 -7.32 -17.15
N SER A 244 -0.83 -6.39 -18.00
CA SER A 244 -0.89 -4.98 -17.62
C SER A 244 -2.16 -4.65 -16.84
N PHE A 245 -2.05 -3.93 -15.72
CA PHE A 245 -3.19 -3.69 -14.82
C PHE A 245 -3.11 -2.36 -14.05
N ILE A 246 -4.26 -1.93 -13.53
CA ILE A 246 -4.39 -0.82 -12.59
C ILE A 246 -4.94 -1.32 -11.27
N THR A 247 -4.39 -0.85 -10.15
CA THR A 247 -4.94 -1.10 -8.82
C THR A 247 -5.33 0.20 -8.15
N SER A 248 -6.52 0.22 -7.55
CA SER A 248 -6.97 1.34 -6.72
C SER A 248 -7.99 0.89 -5.69
N ASN A 249 -8.15 1.64 -4.60
CA ASN A 249 -9.24 1.46 -3.66
C ASN A 249 -10.02 2.77 -3.48
N PHE A 250 -11.16 2.69 -2.79
CA PHE A 250 -11.99 3.84 -2.49
C PHE A 250 -12.36 3.83 -1.01
N LEU A 251 -11.70 4.65 -0.21
CA LEU A 251 -11.81 4.64 1.24
C LEU A 251 -12.81 5.66 1.78
N ARG A 252 -13.15 6.69 0.99
CA ARG A 252 -13.97 7.82 1.46
C ARG A 252 -15.33 7.42 2.02
N ASN A 253 -15.96 6.38 1.46
CA ASN A 253 -17.26 5.85 1.92
C ASN A 253 -17.31 4.32 1.81
N SER A 254 -16.21 3.63 2.14
CA SER A 254 -16.07 2.19 1.87
C SER A 254 -17.11 1.30 2.56
N THR A 255 -17.73 1.78 3.64
CA THR A 255 -18.76 1.08 4.43
C THR A 255 -20.19 1.35 3.97
N LEU A 256 -20.42 2.34 3.08
CA LEU A 256 -21.79 2.66 2.61
C LEU A 256 -22.29 1.69 1.54
N TRP A 257 -21.39 0.88 0.97
CA TRP A 257 -21.69 0.01 -0.16
C TRP A 257 -21.51 -1.44 0.23
N THR A 258 -22.42 -2.30 -0.23
CA THR A 258 -22.38 -3.74 0.01
C THR A 258 -21.47 -4.48 -0.97
N SER A 259 -21.18 -3.86 -2.13
CA SER A 259 -20.27 -4.39 -3.15
C SER A 259 -19.71 -3.28 -4.05
N ILE A 260 -18.65 -3.60 -4.82
CA ILE A 260 -18.17 -2.74 -5.91
C ILE A 260 -19.25 -2.53 -6.97
N ASP A 261 -20.07 -3.53 -7.27
CA ASP A 261 -21.08 -3.43 -8.32
C ASP A 261 -22.20 -2.45 -7.93
N GLU A 262 -22.60 -2.43 -6.65
CA GLU A 262 -23.52 -1.43 -6.11
C GLU A 262 -22.91 -0.03 -6.18
N PHE A 263 -21.65 0.14 -5.78
CA PHE A 263 -20.94 1.42 -5.91
C PHE A 263 -20.89 1.88 -7.37
N MET A 264 -20.51 1.00 -8.29
CA MET A 264 -20.45 1.30 -9.72
C MET A 264 -21.81 1.72 -10.27
N THR A 265 -22.87 1.00 -9.89
CA THR A 265 -24.23 1.29 -10.34
C THR A 265 -24.75 2.61 -9.80
N CYS A 266 -24.67 2.80 -8.48
CA CYS A 266 -25.32 3.91 -7.79
C CYS A 266 -24.50 5.20 -7.81
N TYR A 267 -23.17 5.08 -7.72
CA TYR A 267 -22.27 6.23 -7.60
C TYR A 267 -21.58 6.57 -8.93
N GLN A 268 -21.25 5.57 -9.75
CA GLN A 268 -20.59 5.79 -11.06
C GLN A 268 -21.58 5.75 -12.25
N SER A 269 -22.86 5.43 -12.00
CA SER A 269 -23.88 5.24 -13.05
C SER A 269 -23.51 4.18 -14.10
N ILE A 270 -22.71 3.17 -13.71
CA ILE A 270 -22.28 2.06 -14.55
C ILE A 270 -22.96 0.79 -14.01
N PRO A 271 -24.08 0.36 -14.60
CA PRO A 271 -24.97 -0.62 -13.98
C PRO A 271 -24.45 -2.06 -14.00
N ASN A 272 -23.50 -2.39 -14.87
CA ASN A 272 -22.90 -3.72 -14.96
C ASN A 272 -21.62 -3.70 -15.81
N ASP A 273 -20.89 -4.82 -15.78
CA ASP A 273 -19.63 -5.04 -16.50
C ASP A 273 -19.78 -4.94 -18.02
N ASP A 274 -20.93 -5.30 -18.60
CA ASP A 274 -21.17 -5.17 -20.05
C ASP A 274 -21.20 -3.70 -20.47
N ILE A 275 -21.87 -2.85 -19.69
CA ILE A 275 -21.86 -1.40 -19.92
C ILE A 275 -20.48 -0.81 -19.65
N LEU A 276 -19.79 -1.23 -18.59
CA LEU A 276 -18.40 -0.81 -18.32
C LEU A 276 -17.50 -1.12 -19.51
N LEU A 277 -17.56 -2.36 -20.01
CA LEU A 277 -16.78 -2.83 -21.14
C LEU A 277 -17.07 -2.01 -22.39
N LYS A 278 -18.35 -1.76 -22.70
CA LYS A 278 -18.76 -0.97 -23.86
C LYS A 278 -18.27 0.49 -23.78
N LEU A 279 -18.37 1.11 -22.60
CA LEU A 279 -18.01 2.52 -22.41
C LEU A 279 -16.49 2.74 -22.36
N THR A 280 -15.76 1.82 -21.73
CA THR A 280 -14.37 2.08 -21.31
C THR A 280 -13.37 1.03 -21.78
N GLN A 281 -13.83 -0.06 -22.41
CA GLN A 281 -13.00 -1.21 -22.76
C GLN A 281 -12.23 -1.78 -21.57
N THR A 282 -12.80 -1.70 -20.36
CA THR A 282 -12.17 -2.13 -19.11
C THR A 282 -12.90 -3.33 -18.51
N ARG A 283 -12.15 -4.19 -17.83
CA ARG A 283 -12.65 -5.29 -17.01
C ARG A 283 -12.17 -5.14 -15.57
N ILE A 284 -13.01 -5.56 -14.63
CA ILE A 284 -12.66 -5.64 -13.21
C ILE A 284 -12.24 -7.08 -12.91
N LEU A 285 -10.97 -7.27 -12.55
CA LEU A 285 -10.39 -8.59 -12.26
C LEU A 285 -10.60 -9.01 -10.81
N THR A 286 -10.40 -8.07 -9.89
CA THR A 286 -10.51 -8.33 -8.45
C THR A 286 -11.45 -7.32 -7.85
N ARG A 287 -12.42 -7.81 -7.07
CA ARG A 287 -13.34 -7.00 -6.27
C ARG A 287 -13.01 -7.19 -4.81
N GLY A 288 -13.17 -6.14 -4.00
CA GLY A 288 -13.03 -6.28 -2.55
C GLY A 288 -14.24 -7.01 -1.96
N GLU A 289 -14.03 -7.56 -0.76
CA GLU A 289 -15.01 -8.38 -0.05
C GLU A 289 -15.62 -7.64 1.15
N SER A 290 -16.79 -8.10 1.57
CA SER A 290 -17.48 -7.63 2.78
C SER A 290 -16.58 -7.76 4.03
N PRO A 291 -16.69 -6.87 5.05
CA PRO A 291 -17.71 -5.82 5.21
C PRO A 291 -17.34 -4.46 4.59
N MET A 292 -16.15 -4.33 4.00
CA MET A 292 -15.68 -3.08 3.40
C MET A 292 -15.21 -3.34 1.96
N PRO A 293 -16.15 -3.60 1.03
CA PRO A 293 -15.82 -4.08 -0.32
C PRO A 293 -15.01 -3.09 -1.16
N LEU A 294 -14.95 -1.82 -0.78
CA LEU A 294 -14.13 -0.81 -1.46
C LEU A 294 -12.77 -0.56 -0.79
N ALA A 295 -12.52 -1.14 0.39
CA ALA A 295 -11.27 -0.95 1.13
C ALA A 295 -10.09 -1.76 0.55
N PRO A 296 -10.28 -3.04 0.17
CA PRO A 296 -9.28 -3.78 -0.61
C PRO A 296 -9.03 -3.13 -1.97
N TYR A 297 -7.85 -3.38 -2.52
CA TYR A 297 -7.53 -2.96 -3.87
C TYR A 297 -8.37 -3.72 -4.89
N ALA A 298 -9.14 -2.97 -5.68
CA ALA A 298 -9.72 -3.47 -6.90
C ALA A 298 -8.68 -3.41 -8.03
N THR A 299 -8.71 -4.40 -8.92
CA THR A 299 -7.78 -4.53 -10.04
C THR A 299 -8.53 -4.42 -11.36
N TYR A 300 -8.01 -3.62 -12.29
CA TYR A 300 -8.60 -3.37 -13.60
C TYR A 300 -7.63 -3.69 -14.73
N GLN A 301 -8.15 -4.14 -15.86
CA GLN A 301 -7.37 -4.45 -17.06
C GLN A 301 -8.15 -4.04 -18.32
N LEU A 302 -7.41 -3.76 -19.41
CA LEU A 302 -8.00 -3.53 -20.73
C LEU A 302 -8.69 -4.81 -21.24
N SER A 303 -9.70 -4.66 -22.09
CA SER A 303 -10.41 -5.79 -22.68
C SER A 303 -9.48 -6.63 -23.58
N ASP A 304 -9.69 -7.95 -23.60
CA ASP A 304 -8.93 -8.84 -24.49
C ASP A 304 -9.06 -8.39 -25.95
N GLN A 305 -10.23 -7.92 -26.37
CA GLN A 305 -10.45 -7.41 -27.73
C GLN A 305 -9.52 -6.22 -28.05
N LEU A 306 -9.30 -5.32 -27.11
CA LEU A 306 -8.39 -4.21 -27.29
C LEU A 306 -6.91 -4.66 -27.30
N ILE A 307 -6.58 -5.68 -26.50
CA ILE A 307 -5.25 -6.30 -26.46
C ILE A 307 -4.98 -7.12 -27.74
N GLU A 308 -5.97 -7.81 -28.28
CA GLU A 308 -5.86 -8.59 -29.50
C GLU A 308 -5.79 -7.67 -30.72
N SER A 309 -6.62 -6.62 -30.77
CA SER A 309 -6.58 -5.64 -31.85
C SER A 309 -5.27 -4.85 -31.87
N SER A 310 -4.61 -4.62 -30.73
CA SER A 310 -3.26 -4.01 -30.71
C SER A 310 -2.18 -4.93 -31.28
N LYS A 311 -2.37 -6.26 -31.21
CA LYS A 311 -1.50 -7.27 -31.83
C LYS A 311 -1.74 -7.39 -33.34
N GLN A 312 -2.88 -6.90 -33.85
CA GLN A 312 -3.18 -6.88 -35.28
C GLN A 312 -2.55 -5.65 -35.94
N ASN A 313 -1.66 -5.88 -36.91
CA ASN A 313 -1.17 -4.80 -37.75
C ASN A 313 -2.26 -4.40 -38.76
N PHE A 314 -2.36 -3.11 -39.10
CA PHE A 314 -3.29 -2.62 -40.13
C PHE A 314 -3.14 -3.41 -41.45
N GLY A 315 -1.92 -3.85 -41.76
CA GLY A 315 -1.59 -4.75 -42.87
C GLY A 315 -2.33 -6.10 -42.87
N SER A 316 -2.64 -6.65 -41.69
CA SER A 316 -3.37 -7.92 -41.54
C SER A 316 -4.89 -7.80 -41.72
N LEU A 317 -5.42 -6.58 -41.76
CA LEU A 317 -6.83 -6.30 -42.01
C LEU A 317 -7.15 -6.13 -43.50
N PHE A 318 -6.12 -6.03 -44.36
CA PHE A 318 -6.34 -5.97 -45.80
C PHE A 318 -6.65 -7.37 -46.36
N PRO A 319 -7.51 -7.45 -47.39
CA PRO A 319 -7.73 -8.68 -48.13
C PRO A 319 -6.39 -9.26 -48.61
N ARG A 320 -6.09 -10.52 -48.27
CA ARG A 320 -4.93 -11.21 -48.83
C ARG A 320 -5.14 -11.33 -50.35
N LYS A 321 -4.04 -11.27 -51.12
CA LYS A 321 -3.94 -11.17 -52.60
C LYS A 321 -4.74 -12.19 -53.46
N GLU A 322 -5.59 -13.02 -52.87
CA GLU A 322 -6.38 -14.03 -53.58
C GLU A 322 -7.49 -13.45 -54.47
N PHE A 323 -7.76 -12.14 -54.40
CA PHE A 323 -8.69 -11.45 -55.33
C PHE A 323 -7.99 -10.73 -56.49
N SER A 324 -6.70 -10.99 -56.71
CA SER A 324 -5.95 -10.47 -57.86
C SER A 324 -5.49 -11.60 -58.78
N LYS A 325 -6.45 -12.28 -59.42
CA LYS A 325 -6.27 -12.96 -60.71
C LYS A 325 -7.56 -12.92 -61.53
#